data_AF-R9MKN2-F1
#
_entry.id   AF-R9MKN2-F1
#
_cell.length_a   1.000
_cell.length_b   1.000
_cell.length_c   1.000
_cell.angle_alpha   90.00
_cell.angle_beta   90.00
_cell.angle_gamma   90.00
#
_symmetry.space_group_name_H-M   'P 1'
#
loop_
_entity.id
_entity.type
_entity.pdbx_description
1 polymer ?
#
loop_
_entity_poly.entity_id
_entity_poly.type
_entity_poly.pdbx_seq_one_letter_code
_entity_poly.pdbx_strand_id
1 'polypeptide(L)'
;MADFFEDLGKKITEVADDLGRKAGDTIETQKLKSQVRSLRRANERDYLDIGRMVYEKFQDGELFGTDFITICEAIEKRDEEIEKKETELDKFKEAKL
;
A
#
# COMPACT_ATOMS: atom_id res chain seq x y z
N MET A 1 0.63 -9.29 2.88
CA MET A 1 -0.61 -8.74 2.28
C MET A 1 -1.35 -7.82 3.24
N ALA A 2 -1.53 -8.18 4.52
CA ALA A 2 -2.16 -7.30 5.51
C ALA A 2 -1.51 -5.91 5.57
N ASP A 3 -0.17 -5.85 5.58
CA ASP A 3 0.58 -4.59 5.64
C ASP A 3 0.36 -3.69 4.41
N PHE A 4 0.23 -4.27 3.22
CA PHE A 4 -0.07 -3.51 2.00
C PHE A 4 -1.47 -2.84 2.06
N PHE A 5 -2.48 -3.57 2.53
CA PHE A 5 -3.83 -3.02 2.69
C PHE A 5 -3.91 -2.03 3.85
N GLU A 6 -3.16 -2.26 4.92
CA GLU A 6 -3.05 -1.33 6.05
C GLU A 6 -2.39 -0.01 5.61
N ASP A 7 -1.30 -0.06 4.85
CA ASP A 7 -0.61 1.11 4.32
C ASP A 7 -1.43 1.84 3.25
N LEU A 8 -2.21 1.11 2.45
CA LEU A 8 -3.20 1.70 1.55
C LEU A 8 -4.28 2.46 2.34
N GLY A 9 -4.80 1.86 3.42
CA GLY A 9 -5.75 2.50 4.34
C GLY A 9 -5.19 3.76 5.02
N LYS A 10 -3.91 3.72 5.44
CA LYS A 10 -3.20 4.88 6.01
C LYS A 10 -3.05 6.02 5.01
N LYS A 11 -2.56 5.75 3.79
CA LYS A 11 -2.48 6.76 2.70
C LYS A 11 -3.84 7.34 2.32
N ILE A 12 -4.90 6.54 2.41
CA ILE A 12 -6.27 7.02 2.16
C ILE A 12 -6.67 8.07 3.18
N THR A 13 -6.34 7.83 4.45
CA THR A 13 -6.66 8.71 5.59
C THR A 13 -5.86 10.01 5.53
N GLU A 14 -4.55 9.96 5.28
CA GLU A 14 -3.69 11.15 5.21
C GLU A 14 -4.15 12.18 4.16
N VAL A 15 -4.43 11.75 2.93
CA VAL A 15 -4.81 12.70 1.86
C VAL A 15 -6.20 13.31 2.09
N ALA A 16 -7.10 12.59 2.77
CA ALA A 16 -8.40 13.15 3.16
C ALA A 16 -8.25 14.26 4.21
N ASP A 17 -7.27 14.13 5.11
CA ASP A 17 -6.96 15.12 6.13
C ASP A 17 -6.23 16.33 5.54
N ASP A 18 -5.32 16.13 4.58
CA ASP A 18 -4.60 17.21 3.90
C ASP A 18 -5.51 18.11 3.05
N LEU A 19 -6.50 17.54 2.36
CA LEU A 19 -7.54 18.30 1.67
C LEU A 19 -8.39 19.12 2.66
N GLY A 20 -8.53 18.66 3.90
CA GLY A 20 -9.29 19.36 4.94
C GLY A 20 -8.56 20.49 5.63
N ARG A 21 -7.23 20.48 5.68
CA ARG A 21 -6.44 21.58 6.24
C ARG A 21 -6.33 22.77 5.29
N LYS A 22 -6.38 22.54 3.96
CA LYS A 22 -6.20 23.59 2.92
C LYS A 22 -7.46 24.34 2.53
N ALA A 23 -8.64 23.73 2.64
CA ALA A 23 -9.92 24.35 2.34
C ALA A 23 -10.76 24.37 3.62
N GLY A 24 -11.13 25.55 4.11
CA GLY A 24 -11.95 25.69 5.31
C GLY A 24 -13.24 24.86 5.25
N ASP A 25 -13.79 24.49 6.41
CA ASP A 25 -14.92 23.58 6.56
C ASP A 25 -16.26 24.20 6.10
N THR A 26 -16.41 24.38 4.79
CA THR A 26 -17.70 24.69 4.15
C THR A 26 -18.47 23.40 3.90
N ILE A 27 -19.80 23.49 3.78
CA ILE A 27 -20.68 22.36 3.43
C ILE A 27 -20.23 21.71 2.11
N GLU A 28 -19.77 22.52 1.16
CA GLU A 28 -19.32 22.07 -0.15
C GLU A 28 -17.98 21.31 -0.06
N THR A 29 -17.05 21.81 0.76
CA THR A 29 -15.82 21.10 1.12
C THR A 29 -16.12 19.75 1.79
N GLN A 30 -17.08 19.70 2.73
CA GLN A 30 -17.47 18.46 3.39
C GLN A 30 -18.11 17.45 2.41
N LYS A 31 -18.92 17.92 1.46
CA LYS A 31 -19.52 17.09 0.41
C LYS A 31 -18.45 16.49 -0.50
N LEU A 32 -17.48 17.29 -0.95
CA LEU A 32 -16.35 16.82 -1.75
C LEU A 32 -15.49 15.80 -0.97
N LYS A 33 -15.18 16.08 0.31
CA LYS A 33 -14.48 15.14 1.20
C LYS A 33 -15.22 13.79 1.30
N SER A 34 -16.54 13.81 1.42
CA SER A 34 -17.36 12.60 1.47
C SER A 34 -17.30 11.81 0.17
N GLN A 35 -17.43 12.47 -0.98
CA GLN A 35 -17.33 11.84 -2.30
C GLN A 35 -15.95 11.21 -2.53
N VAL A 36 -14.88 11.92 -2.19
CA VAL A 36 -13.50 11.41 -2.26
C VAL A 36 -13.33 10.15 -1.40
N ARG A 37 -13.86 10.15 -0.17
CA ARG A 37 -13.83 8.96 0.69
C ARG A 37 -14.57 7.78 0.07
N SER A 38 -15.74 8.01 -0.51
CA SER A 38 -16.52 6.95 -1.17
C SER A 38 -15.83 6.36 -2.39
N LEU A 39 -15.27 7.19 -3.28
CA LEU A 39 -14.52 6.74 -4.45
C LEU A 39 -13.28 5.93 -4.06
N ARG A 40 -12.55 6.36 -3.02
CA ARG A 40 -11.38 5.62 -2.53
C ARG A 40 -11.73 4.27 -1.91
N ARG A 41 -12.81 4.19 -1.14
CA ARG A 41 -13.33 2.92 -0.63
C ARG A 41 -13.77 1.98 -1.76
N ALA A 42 -14.23 2.52 -2.89
CA ALA A 42 -14.51 1.70 -4.07
C ALA A 42 -13.22 1.11 -4.63
N ASN A 43 -12.18 1.93 -4.84
CA ASN A 43 -10.88 1.44 -5.29
C ASN A 43 -10.28 0.39 -4.34
N GLU A 44 -10.43 0.56 -3.03
CA GLU A 44 -9.94 -0.41 -2.04
C GLU A 44 -10.62 -1.79 -2.19
N ARG A 45 -11.94 -1.80 -2.43
CA ARG A 45 -12.66 -3.05 -2.74
C ARG A 45 -12.19 -3.66 -4.05
N ASP A 46 -12.00 -2.84 -5.09
CA ASP A 46 -11.51 -3.32 -6.38
C ASP A 46 -10.11 -3.94 -6.25
N TYR A 47 -9.22 -3.37 -5.42
CA TYR A 47 -7.91 -3.97 -5.14
C TYR A 47 -8.00 -5.29 -4.38
N LEU A 48 -8.92 -5.42 -3.42
CA LEU A 48 -9.17 -6.68 -2.72
C LEU A 48 -9.69 -7.75 -3.69
N ASP A 49 -10.61 -7.37 -4.58
CA ASP A 49 -11.17 -8.27 -5.58
C ASP A 49 -10.10 -8.70 -6.60
N ILE A 50 -9.21 -7.79 -7.03
CA ILE A 50 -8.03 -8.14 -7.84
C ILE A 50 -7.15 -9.15 -7.11
N GLY A 51 -6.83 -8.91 -5.84
CA GLY A 51 -6.03 -9.84 -5.03
C GLY A 51 -6.67 -11.22 -4.90
N ARG A 52 -7.98 -11.27 -4.71
CA ARG A 52 -8.76 -12.52 -4.68
C ARG A 52 -8.70 -13.24 -6.03
N MET A 53 -8.93 -12.54 -7.13
CA MET A 53 -8.86 -13.13 -8.48
C MET A 53 -7.48 -13.69 -8.81
N VAL A 54 -6.40 -13.03 -8.35
CA VAL A 54 -5.03 -13.54 -8.50
C VAL A 54 -4.84 -14.81 -7.68
N TYR A 55 -5.34 -14.84 -6.43
CA TYR A 55 -5.24 -16.01 -5.57
C TYR A 55 -6.07 -17.20 -6.07
N GLU A 56 -7.28 -16.97 -6.57
CA GLU A 56 -8.11 -18.02 -7.17
C GLU A 56 -7.40 -18.64 -8.39
N LYS A 57 -6.85 -17.81 -9.28
CA LYS A 57 -6.03 -18.29 -10.41
C LYS A 57 -4.77 -19.04 -9.98
N PHE A 58 -4.17 -18.70 -8.84
CA PHE A 58 -3.09 -19.49 -8.25
C PHE A 58 -3.58 -20.90 -7.87
N GLN A 59 -4.69 -20.99 -7.15
CA GLN A 59 -5.24 -22.26 -6.66
C GLN A 59 -5.68 -23.18 -7.79
N ASP A 60 -6.24 -22.61 -8.86
CA ASP A 60 -6.65 -23.35 -10.05
C ASP A 60 -5.47 -23.78 -10.93
N GLY A 61 -4.23 -23.43 -10.52
CA GLY A 61 -3.02 -23.70 -11.28
C GLY A 61 -2.90 -22.88 -12.56
N GLU A 62 -3.78 -21.90 -12.78
CA GLU A 62 -3.85 -21.06 -13.98
C GLU A 62 -2.93 -19.83 -13.95
N LEU A 63 -2.21 -19.58 -12.85
CA LEU A 63 -1.09 -18.63 -12.82
C LEU A 63 0.13 -19.22 -13.56
N PHE A 64 -0.01 -19.43 -14.87
CA PHE A 64 1.10 -19.69 -15.78
C PHE A 64 1.68 -18.35 -16.23
N GLY A 65 2.41 -17.69 -15.33
CA GLY A 65 3.06 -16.44 -15.64
C GLY A 65 4.31 -16.30 -14.81
N THR A 66 5.44 -16.72 -15.37
CA THR A 66 6.80 -16.39 -14.90
C THR A 66 6.91 -14.95 -14.41
N ASP A 67 6.13 -14.02 -14.97
CA ASP A 67 6.13 -12.60 -14.66
C ASP A 67 5.75 -12.27 -13.21
N PHE A 68 4.74 -12.94 -12.63
CA PHE A 68 4.36 -12.69 -11.23
C PHE A 68 5.40 -13.23 -10.27
N ILE A 69 5.92 -14.42 -10.54
CA ILE A 69 6.98 -15.04 -9.73
C ILE A 69 8.24 -14.17 -9.79
N THR A 70 8.67 -13.74 -10.98
CA THR A 70 9.83 -12.85 -11.16
C THR A 70 9.65 -11.51 -10.44
N ILE A 71 8.46 -10.94 -10.44
CA ILE A 71 8.17 -9.71 -9.68
C ILE A 71 8.25 -9.97 -8.17
N CYS A 72 7.66 -11.07 -7.68
CA CYS A 72 7.73 -11.45 -6.27
C CYS A 72 9.17 -11.71 -5.80
N GLU A 73 9.96 -12.48 -6.56
CA GLU A 73 11.38 -12.73 -6.28
C GLU A 73 12.20 -11.42 -6.27
N ALA A 74 11.89 -10.49 -7.18
CA ALA A 74 12.54 -9.19 -7.21
C ALA A 74 12.16 -8.30 -6.03
N ILE A 75 10.96 -8.46 -5.45
CA ILE A 75 10.55 -7.75 -4.22
C ILE A 75 11.30 -8.32 -3.03
N GLU A 76 11.29 -9.65 -2.86
CA GLU A 76 11.97 -10.34 -1.76
C GLU A 76 13.46 -10.00 -1.69
N LYS A 77 14.16 -9.99 -2.84
CA LYS A 77 15.56 -9.59 -2.90
C LYS A 77 15.79 -8.13 -2.46
N ARG A 78 14.86 -7.22 -2.76
CA ARG A 78 14.99 -5.81 -2.34
C ARG A 78 14.74 -5.67 -0.84
N ASP A 79 13.79 -6.40 -0.28
CA ASP A 79 13.51 -6.39 1.15
C ASP A 79 14.72 -6.90 1.96
N GLU A 80 15.36 -7.99 1.53
CA GLU A 80 16.63 -8.45 2.14
C GLU A 80 17.75 -7.40 2.08
N GLU A 81 17.87 -6.68 0.97
CA GLU A 81 18.87 -5.61 0.82
C GLU A 81 18.56 -4.41 1.72
N ILE A 82 17.28 -4.10 1.94
CA ILE A 82 16.84 -3.04 2.86
C ILE A 82 17.23 -3.43 4.28
N GLU A 83 16.89 -4.63 4.72
CA GLU A 83 17.17 -5.10 6.09
C GLU A 83 18.69 -5.11 6.39
N LYS A 84 19.52 -5.52 5.41
CA LYS A 84 20.98 -5.44 5.52
C LYS A 84 21.47 -4.01 5.69
N LYS A 85 20.94 -3.07 4.89
CA LYS A 85 21.30 -1.65 4.97
C LYS A 85 20.84 -1.01 6.28
N GLU A 86 19.66 -1.37 6.78
CA GLU A 86 19.16 -0.90 8.08
C GLU A 86 20.07 -1.39 9.22
N THR A 87 20.45 -2.67 9.19
CA THR A 87 21.40 -3.25 10.16
C THR A 87 22.76 -2.55 10.12
N GLU A 88 23.29 -2.23 8.93
CA GLU A 88 24.53 -1.46 8.80
C GLU A 88 24.40 -0.04 9.34
N LEU A 89 23.27 0.61 9.07
CA LEU A 89 22.98 1.96 9.56
C LEU A 89 22.95 1.99 11.10
N ASP A 90 22.35 0.99 11.73
CA ASP A 90 22.26 0.91 13.19
C ASP A 90 23.62 0.64 13.83
N LYS A 91 24.44 -0.24 13.26
CA LYS A 91 25.85 -0.42 13.69
C LYS A 91 26.66 0.87 13.58
N PHE A 92 26.43 1.67 12.54
CA PHE A 92 27.12 2.94 12.37
C PHE A 92 26.68 3.99 13.40
N LYS A 93 25.40 3.98 13.81
CA LYS A 93 24.89 4.82 14.89
C LYS A 93 25.47 4.41 16.24
N GLU A 94 25.52 3.11 16.54
CA GLU A 94 26.10 2.58 17.78
C GLU A 94 27.59 2.85 17.91
N ALA A 95 28.36 2.75 16.82
CA ALA A 95 29.80 3.04 16.81
C ALA A 95 30.15 4.52 17.00
N LYS A 96 29.15 5.41 16.97
CA LYS A 96 29.30 6.86 17.11
C LYS A 96 28.85 7.39 18.49
N LEU A 97 28.34 6.51 19.35
CA LEU A 97 28.07 6.71 20.78
C LEU A 97 29.27 6.27 21.62
#